data_AF-A0A7K3ZWE6-F1
#
_entry.id   AF-A0A7K3ZWE6-F1
#
_cell.length_a   1.000
_cell.length_b   1.000
_cell.length_c   1.000
_cell.angle_alpha   90.00
_cell.angle_beta   90.00
_cell.angle_gamma   90.00
#
_symmetry.space_group_name_H-M   'P 1'
#
loop_
_entity.id
_entity.type
_entity.pdbx_description
1 polymer ?
#
loop_
_entity_poly.entity_id
_entity_poly.type
_entity_poly.pdbx_seq_one_letter_code
_entity_poly.pdbx_strand_id
1 'polypeptide(L)' 'MQRLNCEKFPCHSLDQDCSLCFCPFYPCGDERTGGRMREGAWDCRSCRIVHRPEVAAMVLDGLMKGEALQEVWKKLEMLL' A
#
# COMPACT_ATOMS: atom_id res chain seq x y z
N MET A 1 -9.70 6.85 8.09
CA MET A 1 -9.85 6.55 9.53
C MET A 1 -8.53 6.85 10.22
N GLN A 2 -8.45 7.83 11.13
CA GLN A 2 -7.25 8.01 11.94
C GLN A 2 -7.26 6.97 13.06
N ARG A 3 -6.34 5.99 13.03
CA ARG A 3 -6.17 5.02 14.12
C ARG A 3 -5.44 5.66 15.30
N LEU A 4 -6.12 6.56 16.00
CA LEU A 4 -5.59 7.30 17.16
C LEU A 4 -5.14 6.39 18.32
N ASN A 5 -5.61 5.14 18.34
CA ASN A 5 -5.31 4.15 19.38
C ASN A 5 -4.27 3.09 18.95
N CYS A 6 -3.45 3.39 17.93
CA CYS A 6 -2.32 2.54 17.59
C CYS A 6 -1.23 2.71 18.65
N GLU A 7 -0.86 1.64 19.36
CA GLU A 7 0.24 1.66 20.35
C GLU A 7 1.59 2.09 19.73
N LYS A 8 1.70 2.07 18.41
CA LYS A 8 2.86 2.53 17.65
C LYS A 8 2.70 3.95 17.11
N PHE A 9 1.67 4.69 17.51
CA PHE A 9 1.61 6.13 17.26
C PHE A 9 2.61 6.83 18.19
N PRO A 10 3.46 7.76 17.69
CA PRO A 10 3.35 8.52 16.45
C PRO A 10 4.23 8.05 15.27
N CYS A 11 4.54 6.75 15.13
CA CYS A 11 5.42 6.25 14.05
C CYS A 11 4.87 6.44 12.61
N HIS A 12 3.67 7.00 12.44
CA HIS A 12 3.07 7.31 11.15
C HIS A 12 2.92 8.83 11.05
N SER A 13 3.59 9.44 10.08
CA SER A 13 3.43 10.88 9.83
C SER A 13 1.99 11.17 9.42
N LEU A 14 1.44 12.31 9.85
CA LEU A 14 0.01 12.64 9.70
C LEU A 14 -0.44 12.75 8.23
N ASP A 15 0.49 12.78 7.29
CA ASP A 15 0.27 12.84 5.84
C ASP A 15 0.09 11.47 5.17
N GLN A 16 0.23 10.36 5.89
CA GLN A 16 0.14 8.99 5.36
C GLN A 16 -1.12 8.27 5.86
N ASP A 17 -1.79 7.53 4.96
CA ASP A 17 -2.88 6.62 5.32
C ASP A 17 -2.31 5.27 5.78
N CYS A 18 -2.58 4.88 7.03
CA CYS A 18 -2.12 3.60 7.61
C CYS A 18 -3.29 2.64 7.85
N SER A 19 -4.34 2.71 7.03
CA SER A 19 -5.48 1.79 7.08
C SER A 19 -5.05 0.37 6.72
N LEU A 20 -4.02 0.22 5.88
CA LEU A 20 -3.38 -1.06 5.55
C LEU A 20 -2.10 -1.23 6.38
N CYS A 21 -2.10 -2.16 7.34
CA CYS A 21 -0.92 -2.44 8.18
C CYS A 21 0.23 -3.07 7.37
N PHE A 22 -0.09 -3.73 6.26
CA PHE A 22 0.86 -4.33 5.33
C PHE A 22 0.39 -4.07 3.90
N CYS A 23 1.34 -3.94 2.96
CA CYS A 23 1.01 -3.84 1.54
C CYS A 23 0.51 -5.22 1.04
N PRO A 24 -0.74 -5.32 0.56
CA PRO A 24 -1.28 -6.61 0.08
C PRO A 24 -0.65 -7.03 -1.26
N PHE A 25 0.10 -6.14 -1.90
CA PHE A 25 0.76 -6.38 -3.19
C PHE A 25 2.24 -6.76 -3.04
N TYR A 26 2.76 -6.90 -1.82
CA TYR A 26 4.18 -7.24 -1.65
C TYR A 26 4.46 -8.72 -2.01
N PRO A 27 5.54 -9.02 -2.76
CA PRO A 27 6.34 -8.10 -3.54
C PRO A 27 5.64 -7.73 -4.86
N CYS A 28 5.52 -6.45 -5.18
CA CYS A 28 4.84 -6.02 -6.40
C CYS A 28 5.77 -6.00 -7.63
N GLY A 29 7.08 -5.91 -7.41
CA GLY A 29 8.08 -5.88 -8.48
C GLY A 29 8.09 -4.61 -9.33
N ASP A 30 7.25 -3.62 -9.02
CA ASP A 30 7.12 -2.40 -9.82
C ASP A 30 7.96 -1.24 -9.25
N GLU A 31 9.02 -0.88 -9.97
CA GLU A 31 9.95 0.17 -9.58
C GLU A 31 9.31 1.58 -9.64
N ARG A 32 8.23 1.79 -10.40
CA ARG A 32 7.48 3.07 -10.42
C ARG A 32 6.93 3.45 -9.05
N THR A 33 6.69 2.44 -8.21
CA THR A 33 6.24 2.65 -6.83
C THR A 33 7.34 3.12 -5.89
N GLY A 34 8.60 3.13 -6.35
CA GLY A 34 9.79 3.39 -5.53
C GLY A 34 10.40 2.13 -4.89
N GLY A 35 9.85 0.95 -5.15
CA GLY A 35 10.47 -0.32 -4.80
C GLY A 35 11.66 -0.66 -5.70
N ARG A 36 12.56 -1.53 -5.23
CA ARG A 36 13.70 -2.02 -6.02
C ARG A 36 14.17 -3.38 -5.53
N MET A 37 14.89 -4.14 -6.35
CA MET A 37 15.60 -5.32 -5.88
C MET A 37 16.86 -4.94 -5.10
N ARG A 38 17.06 -5.54 -3.92
CA ARG A 38 18.25 -5.36 -3.09
C ARG A 38 18.62 -6.68 -2.42
N GLU A 39 19.86 -7.13 -2.61
CA GLU A 39 20.39 -8.35 -1.99
C GLU A 39 19.52 -9.61 -2.24
N GLY A 40 18.91 -9.70 -3.43
CA GLY A 40 18.03 -10.82 -3.81
C GLY A 40 16.60 -10.74 -3.29
N ALA A 41 16.23 -9.68 -2.56
CA ALA A 41 14.87 -9.45 -2.07
C ALA A 41 14.27 -8.14 -2.61
N TRP A 42 12.94 -8.06 -2.68
CA TRP A 42 12.24 -6.83 -3.02
C TRP A 42 12.25 -5.86 -1.83
N ASP A 43 12.89 -4.71 -2.00
CA ASP A 43 12.96 -3.61 -1.04
C ASP A 43 11.93 -2.55 -1.38
N CYS A 44 10.83 -2.52 -0.64
CA CYS A 44 9.75 -1.55 -0.83
C CYS A 44 9.78 -0.39 0.19
N ARG A 45 10.90 -0.15 0.90
CA ARG A 45 10.96 0.87 1.97
C ARG A 45 10.74 2.31 1.49
N SER A 46 10.99 2.58 0.21
CA SER A 46 10.73 3.89 -0.41
C SER A 46 9.34 3.98 -1.07
N CYS A 47 8.53 2.91 -1.02
CA CYS A 47 7.20 2.87 -1.60
C CYS A 47 6.16 3.50 -0.67
N ARG A 48 5.34 4.40 -1.23
CA ARG A 48 4.26 5.08 -0.51
C ARG A 48 2.87 4.82 -1.10
N ILE A 49 2.77 3.89 -2.05
CA ILE A 49 1.56 3.76 -2.87
C ILE A 49 0.31 3.46 -2.03
N VAL A 50 0.42 2.51 -1.10
CA VAL A 50 -0.68 2.13 -0.19
C VAL A 50 -0.91 3.12 0.95
N HIS A 51 -0.01 4.08 1.11
CA HIS A 51 -0.16 5.16 2.09
C HIS A 51 -0.87 6.40 1.50
N ARG A 52 -1.16 6.41 0.20
CA ARG A 52 -1.99 7.45 -0.41
C ARG A 52 -3.46 7.17 -0.03
N PRO A 53 -4.19 8.12 0.57
CA PRO A 53 -5.56 7.89 1.02
C PRO A 53 -6.49 7.36 -0.08
N GLU A 54 -6.38 7.89 -1.30
CA GLU A 54 -7.18 7.47 -2.44
C GLU A 54 -6.88 6.03 -2.87
N VAL A 55 -5.61 5.60 -2.80
CA VAL A 55 -5.21 4.24 -3.11
C VAL A 55 -5.67 3.29 -2.00
N ALA A 56 -5.44 3.65 -0.72
CA ALA A 56 -5.87 2.84 0.41
C ALA A 56 -7.39 2.58 0.37
N ALA A 57 -8.18 3.61 0.07
CA ALA A 57 -9.62 3.49 -0.09
C ALA A 57 -10.02 2.55 -1.23
N MET A 58 -9.40 2.70 -2.42
CA MET A 58 -9.65 1.83 -3.58
C MET A 58 -9.33 0.36 -3.27
N VAL A 59 -8.20 0.11 -2.60
CA VAL A 59 -7.77 -1.24 -2.26
C VAL A 59 -8.72 -1.88 -1.26
N LEU A 60 -9.11 -1.14 -0.20
CA LEU A 60 -10.06 -1.64 0.79
C LEU A 60 -11.45 -1.90 0.19
N ASP A 61 -11.93 -1.03 -0.69
CA ASP A 61 -13.21 -1.21 -1.39
C ASP A 61 -13.20 -2.46 -2.28
N GLY A 62 -12.15 -2.69 -3.06
CA GLY A 62 -12.00 -3.89 -3.88
C GLY A 62 -11.98 -5.17 -3.02
N LEU A 63 -11.25 -5.15 -1.91
CA LEU A 63 -11.20 -6.26 -0.96
C LEU A 63 -12.55 -6.53 -0.29
N MET A 64 -13.28 -5.49 0.12
CA MET A 64 -14.63 -5.64 0.70
C MET A 64 -15.65 -6.19 -0.31
N LYS A 65 -15.46 -5.90 -1.60
CA LYS A 65 -16.26 -6.46 -2.70
C LYS A 65 -15.87 -7.89 -3.07
N GLY A 66 -14.83 -8.45 -2.45
CA GLY A 66 -14.34 -9.80 -2.75
C GLY A 66 -13.56 -9.88 -4.06
N GLU A 67 -13.02 -8.77 -4.55
CA GLU A 67 -12.16 -8.78 -5.72
C GLU A 67 -10.81 -9.46 -5.41
N ALA A 68 -10.26 -10.16 -6.40
CA ALA A 68 -8.93 -10.72 -6.29
C ALA A 68 -7.87 -9.61 -6.26
N LEU A 69 -6.83 -9.79 -5.44
CA LEU A 69 -5.74 -8.82 -5.30
C LEU A 69 -5.09 -8.46 -6.63
N GLN A 70 -4.98 -9.42 -7.54
CA GLN A 70 -4.42 -9.23 -8.87
C GLN A 70 -5.25 -8.25 -9.71
N GLU A 71 -6.58 -8.28 -9.59
CA GLU A 71 -7.47 -7.37 -10.32
C GLU A 71 -7.43 -5.96 -9.72
N VAL A 72 -7.38 -5.86 -8.39
CA VAL A 72 -7.17 -4.58 -7.70
C VAL A 72 -5.82 -3.97 -8.07
N TRP A 73 -4.76 -4.78 -8.18
CA TRP A 73 -3.44 -4.33 -8.62
C TRP A 73 -3.46 -3.82 -10.05
N LYS A 74 -4.07 -4.53 -11.00
CA LYS A 74 -4.19 -4.06 -12.40
C LYS A 74 -4.86 -2.69 -12.51
N LYS A 75 -5.92 -2.46 -11.71
CA LYS A 75 -6.58 -1.15 -11.64
C LYS A 75 -5.63 -0.06 -11.13
N LEU A 76 -4.85 -0.36 -10.10
CA LEU A 76 -3.84 0.56 -9.56
C LEU A 76 -2.73 0.83 -10.57
N GLU A 77 -2.25 -0.22 -11.25
CA GLU A 77 -1.13 -0.17 -12.19
C GLU A 77 -1.40 0.74 -13.40
N MET A 78 -2.66 0.82 -13.82
CA MET A 78 -3.10 1.76 -14.87
C MET A 78 -3.04 3.23 -14.44
N LEU A 79 -2.90 3.50 -13.14
CA LEU A 79 -2.86 4.84 -12.53
C LEU A 79 -1.44 5.22 -12.05
N LEU A 80 -0.47 4.32 -12.20
CA LEU A 80 0.96 4.49 -11.85
C LEU A 80 1.76 5.10 -12.99
#